data_AF-A0A9E0GAS9-F1
#
_entry.id   AF-A0A9E0GAS9-F1
#
_cell.length_a   1.000
_cell.length_b   1.000
_cell.length_c   1.000
_cell.angle_alpha   90.00
_cell.angle_beta   90.00
_cell.angle_gamma   90.00
#
_symmetry.space_group_name_H-M   'P 1'
#
loop_
_entity.id
_entity.type
_entity.pdbx_description
1 polymer ?
#
loop_
_entity_poly.entity_id
_entity_poly.type
_entity_poly.pdbx_seq_one_letter_code
_entity_poly.pdbx_strand_id
1 'polypeptide(L)'
;MFNDNVEERYALAIERIKEIAEEPGLKTDGFADYFKCIATFILKMDKLAADLKADVFRDYSLEEYKNLNTGLYEDVIGKAYETSYANPAYAASKLGLSEGRLLSFLYVEIRGMIVYAYEGRMAEMTALMELFVEVYCMCASTEEDCGKPDYKQMKDSVYWYVSDYSDDLMEYRVRELLDPELDFATKIIMESDLTDVRYLYRFGEYVTDNEIKTAEYLS
;
A
#
# COMPACT_ATOMS: atom_id res chain seq x y z
N MET A 1 15.46 13.51 3.22
CA MET A 1 15.31 14.46 2.08
C MET A 1 13.83 14.81 1.78
N PHE A 2 12.91 14.57 2.73
CA PHE A 2 11.45 14.60 2.51
C PHE A 2 10.68 15.37 3.60
N ASN A 3 11.16 16.48 4.16
CA ASN A 3 10.38 17.19 5.20
C ASN A 3 9.79 18.52 4.74
N ASP A 4 10.36 19.15 3.72
CA ASP A 4 9.73 20.30 3.11
C ASP A 4 8.73 19.78 2.07
N ASN A 5 7.43 19.95 2.37
CA ASN A 5 6.31 19.80 1.44
C ASN A 5 5.69 18.40 1.20
N VAL A 6 5.87 17.43 2.11
CA VAL A 6 5.21 16.11 1.98
C VAL A 6 3.69 16.23 1.98
N GLU A 7 3.11 17.12 2.80
CA GLU A 7 1.66 17.32 2.84
C GLU A 7 1.10 17.82 1.50
N GLU A 8 1.77 18.78 0.85
CA GLU A 8 1.36 19.29 -0.46
C GLU A 8 1.50 18.21 -1.54
N ARG A 9 2.64 17.50 -1.57
CA ARG A 9 2.87 16.41 -2.52
C ARG A 9 1.85 15.29 -2.37
N TYR A 10 1.56 14.90 -1.14
CA TYR A 10 0.53 13.91 -0.82
C TYR A 10 -0.84 14.37 -1.33
N ALA A 11 -1.23 15.62 -1.04
CA ALA A 11 -2.51 16.17 -1.48
C ALA A 11 -2.63 16.18 -3.02
N LEU A 12 -1.60 16.64 -3.74
CA LEU A 12 -1.55 16.65 -5.20
C LEU A 12 -1.63 15.23 -5.79
N ALA A 13 -0.90 14.28 -5.21
CA ALA A 13 -0.93 12.90 -5.66
C ALA A 13 -2.34 12.29 -5.46
N ILE A 14 -2.97 12.51 -4.31
CA ILE A 14 -4.34 12.05 -4.02
C ILE A 14 -5.36 12.64 -4.98
N GLU A 15 -5.28 13.94 -5.29
CA GLU A 15 -6.15 14.57 -6.29
C GLU A 15 -6.04 13.87 -7.64
N ARG A 16 -4.81 13.63 -8.10
CA ARG A 16 -4.58 12.90 -9.35
C ARG A 16 -5.08 11.46 -9.30
N ILE A 17 -4.90 10.77 -8.18
CA ILE A 17 -5.36 9.39 -8.00
C ILE A 17 -6.89 9.30 -7.99
N LYS A 18 -7.60 10.31 -7.47
CA LYS A 18 -9.08 10.39 -7.55
C LYS A 18 -9.54 10.43 -9.01
N GLU A 19 -8.90 11.26 -9.84
CA GLU A 19 -9.18 11.33 -11.27
C GLU A 19 -8.96 9.97 -11.94
N ILE A 20 -7.84 9.30 -11.65
CA ILE A 20 -7.52 7.97 -12.19
C ILE A 20 -8.56 6.92 -11.75
N ALA A 21 -9.04 6.96 -10.51
CA ALA A 21 -10.04 6.02 -10.00
C ALA A 21 -11.41 6.20 -10.67
N GLU A 22 -11.80 7.44 -10.96
CA GLU A 22 -13.06 7.75 -11.64
C GLU A 22 -12.99 7.38 -13.12
N GLU A 23 -12.02 7.96 -13.83
CA GLU A 23 -11.82 7.80 -15.27
C GLU A 23 -10.33 7.65 -15.60
N PRO A 24 -9.83 6.39 -15.70
CA PRO A 24 -8.42 6.13 -16.00
C PRO A 24 -7.95 6.65 -17.37
N GLY A 25 -8.83 7.08 -18.28
CA GLY A 25 -8.47 7.65 -19.58
C GLY A 25 -7.70 6.74 -20.55
N LEU A 26 -7.44 5.48 -20.19
CA LEU A 26 -6.68 4.51 -20.98
C LEU A 26 -7.61 3.71 -21.91
N LYS A 27 -7.17 3.54 -23.16
CA LYS A 27 -7.85 2.78 -24.22
C LYS A 27 -7.67 1.27 -24.07
N THR A 28 -6.56 0.81 -23.49
CA THR A 28 -6.36 -0.63 -23.27
C THR A 28 -7.07 -1.07 -21.99
N ASP A 29 -8.13 -1.88 -22.14
CA ASP A 29 -8.96 -2.36 -21.03
C ASP A 29 -8.16 -2.92 -19.84
N GLY A 30 -7.08 -3.66 -20.11
CA GLY A 30 -6.23 -4.23 -19.06
C GLY A 30 -5.55 -3.16 -18.20
N PHE A 31 -4.91 -2.16 -18.83
CA PHE A 31 -4.24 -1.08 -18.10
C PHE A 31 -5.26 -0.18 -17.40
N ALA A 32 -6.37 0.15 -18.05
CA ALA A 32 -7.44 0.93 -17.44
C ALA A 32 -7.99 0.26 -16.17
N ASP A 33 -8.25 -1.05 -16.22
CA ASP A 33 -8.70 -1.84 -15.06
C ASP A 33 -7.66 -1.89 -13.93
N TYR A 34 -6.39 -2.12 -14.26
CA TYR A 34 -5.28 -2.10 -13.30
C TYR A 34 -5.19 -0.77 -12.55
N PHE A 35 -5.09 0.35 -13.27
CA PHE A 35 -4.92 1.66 -12.63
C PHE A 35 -6.15 2.07 -11.84
N LYS A 36 -7.36 1.73 -12.32
CA LYS A 36 -8.60 1.96 -11.55
C LYS A 36 -8.63 1.18 -10.24
N CYS A 37 -8.30 -0.11 -10.30
CA CYS A 37 -8.30 -1.01 -9.14
C CYS A 37 -7.33 -0.51 -8.07
N ILE A 38 -6.11 -0.18 -8.47
CA ILE A 38 -5.06 0.25 -7.54
C ILE A 38 -5.31 1.67 -7.04
N ALA A 39 -5.77 2.60 -7.88
CA ALA A 39 -6.17 3.92 -7.43
C ALA A 39 -7.26 3.83 -6.34
N THR A 40 -8.25 2.96 -6.53
CA THR A 40 -9.29 2.69 -5.53
C THR A 40 -8.68 2.15 -4.22
N PHE A 41 -7.70 1.25 -4.31
CA PHE A 41 -6.98 0.75 -3.14
C PHE A 41 -6.18 1.85 -2.43
N ILE A 42 -5.46 2.70 -3.17
CA ILE A 42 -4.71 3.83 -2.60
C ILE A 42 -5.66 4.80 -1.87
N LEU A 43 -6.82 5.12 -2.44
CA LEU A 43 -7.82 5.96 -1.76
C LEU A 43 -8.39 5.31 -0.49
N LYS A 44 -8.45 3.97 -0.44
CA LYS A 44 -8.78 3.23 0.78
C LYS A 44 -7.68 3.41 1.85
N MET A 45 -6.41 3.44 1.45
CA MET A 45 -5.28 3.69 2.35
C MET A 45 -5.24 5.14 2.85
N ASP A 46 -5.57 6.10 1.99
CA ASP A 46 -5.75 7.51 2.38
C ASP A 46 -6.81 7.66 3.48
N LYS A 47 -7.97 7.03 3.27
CA LYS A 47 -9.03 6.99 4.29
C LYS A 47 -8.56 6.30 5.57
N LEU A 48 -7.88 5.16 5.47
CA LEU A 48 -7.34 4.44 6.62
C LEU A 48 -6.40 5.34 7.44
N ALA A 49 -5.46 6.03 6.79
CA ALA A 49 -4.54 6.95 7.45
C ALA A 49 -5.26 8.11 8.14
N ALA A 50 -6.30 8.67 7.51
CA ALA A 50 -7.13 9.71 8.10
C ALA A 50 -7.91 9.21 9.33
N ASP A 51 -8.54 8.03 9.23
CA ASP A 51 -9.32 7.42 10.31
C ASP A 51 -8.42 7.03 11.51
N LEU A 52 -7.19 6.55 11.25
CA LEU A 52 -6.17 6.29 12.28
C LEU A 52 -5.73 7.57 12.99
N LYS A 53 -5.43 8.63 12.23
CA LYS A 53 -5.04 9.94 12.79
C LYS A 53 -6.14 10.56 13.65
N ALA A 54 -7.40 10.28 13.31
CA ALA A 54 -8.58 10.72 14.05
C ALA A 54 -9.00 9.77 15.19
N ASP A 55 -8.24 8.70 15.45
CA ASP A 55 -8.51 7.68 16.47
C ASP A 55 -9.91 7.04 16.36
N VAL A 56 -10.43 6.90 15.12
CA VAL A 56 -11.79 6.40 14.84
C VAL A 56 -11.99 4.97 15.33
N PHE A 57 -10.93 4.16 15.30
CA PHE A 57 -10.99 2.74 15.63
C PHE A 57 -10.91 2.44 17.12
N ARG A 58 -10.69 3.44 17.99
CA ARG A 58 -10.45 3.25 19.43
C ARG A 58 -11.47 2.31 20.10
N ASP A 59 -12.75 2.51 19.78
CA ASP A 59 -13.88 1.83 20.40
C ASP A 59 -14.45 0.70 19.55
N TYR A 60 -13.77 0.31 18.47
CA TYR A 60 -14.20 -0.82 17.64
C TYR A 60 -14.32 -2.11 18.47
N SER A 61 -15.40 -2.83 18.23
CA SER A 61 -15.56 -4.21 18.65
C SER A 61 -14.56 -5.12 17.91
N LEU A 62 -14.34 -6.32 18.46
CA LEU A 62 -13.48 -7.32 17.81
C LEU A 62 -13.97 -7.69 16.41
N GLU A 63 -15.29 -7.72 16.19
CA GLU A 63 -15.87 -8.03 14.89
C GLU A 63 -15.63 -6.90 13.88
N GLU A 64 -15.74 -5.63 14.30
CA GLU A 64 -15.42 -4.48 13.43
C GLU A 64 -13.94 -4.44 13.06
N TYR A 65 -13.03 -4.75 13.99
CA TYR A 65 -11.60 -4.91 13.70
C TYR A 65 -11.33 -6.04 12.71
N LYS A 66 -11.98 -7.19 12.87
CA LYS A 66 -11.88 -8.32 11.92
C LYS A 66 -12.37 -7.94 10.53
N ASN A 67 -13.48 -7.21 10.45
CA ASN A 67 -14.05 -6.76 9.18
C ASN A 67 -13.13 -5.74 8.49
N LEU A 68 -12.58 -4.78 9.24
CA LEU A 68 -11.59 -3.83 8.72
C LEU A 68 -10.36 -4.57 8.19
N ASN A 69 -9.76 -5.44 9.01
CA ASN A 69 -8.57 -6.19 8.63
C ASN A 69 -8.81 -7.09 7.42
N THR A 70 -9.91 -7.84 7.39
CA THR A 70 -10.29 -8.66 6.23
C THR A 70 -10.45 -7.79 4.99
N GLY A 71 -11.11 -6.63 5.10
CA GLY A 71 -11.27 -5.71 3.98
C GLY A 71 -9.92 -5.19 3.46
N LEU A 72 -8.96 -4.91 4.31
CA LEU A 72 -7.63 -4.44 3.88
C LEU A 72 -6.88 -5.49 3.05
N TYR A 73 -7.10 -6.78 3.33
CA TYR A 73 -6.38 -7.90 2.70
C TYR A 73 -7.24 -8.73 1.72
N GLU A 74 -8.49 -8.34 1.47
CA GLU A 74 -9.52 -9.16 0.81
C GLU A 74 -9.11 -9.71 -0.56
N ASP A 75 -8.37 -8.94 -1.36
CA ASP A 75 -7.98 -9.31 -2.71
C ASP A 75 -6.80 -10.29 -2.77
N VAL A 76 -6.05 -10.45 -1.68
CA VAL A 76 -4.91 -11.39 -1.60
C VAL A 76 -5.22 -12.65 -0.80
N ILE A 77 -6.46 -12.80 -0.31
CA ILE A 77 -6.87 -13.96 0.49
C ILE A 77 -7.49 -15.04 -0.38
N GLY A 78 -7.00 -16.27 -0.22
CA GLY A 78 -7.61 -17.47 -0.80
C GLY A 78 -7.78 -17.38 -2.32
N LYS A 79 -9.01 -17.58 -2.80
CA LYS A 79 -9.30 -17.56 -4.24
C LYS A 79 -9.25 -16.17 -4.86
N ALA A 80 -9.39 -15.10 -4.08
CA ALA A 80 -9.33 -13.74 -4.62
C ALA A 80 -7.95 -13.43 -5.23
N TYR A 81 -6.89 -14.03 -4.68
CA TYR A 81 -5.53 -13.91 -5.19
C TYR A 81 -5.37 -14.40 -6.63
N GLU A 82 -6.17 -15.37 -7.08
CA GLU A 82 -6.11 -15.86 -8.47
C GLU A 82 -6.48 -14.77 -9.50
N THR A 83 -7.23 -13.77 -9.07
CA THR A 83 -7.70 -12.64 -9.88
C THR A 83 -7.21 -11.28 -9.41
N SER A 84 -6.26 -11.23 -8.46
CA SER A 84 -5.66 -9.98 -7.99
C SER A 84 -4.46 -9.60 -8.83
N TYR A 85 -4.25 -8.30 -9.03
CA TYR A 85 -3.03 -7.79 -9.64
C TYR A 85 -1.77 -8.05 -8.78
N ALA A 86 -1.93 -8.48 -7.52
CA ALA A 86 -0.81 -8.92 -6.67
C ALA A 86 -0.30 -10.31 -7.09
N ASN A 87 -1.05 -11.01 -7.94
CA ASN A 87 -0.62 -12.24 -8.57
C ASN A 87 0.05 -11.93 -9.91
N PRO A 88 1.37 -12.17 -10.05
CA PRO A 88 2.11 -11.81 -11.26
C PRO A 88 1.66 -12.61 -12.49
N ALA A 89 1.09 -13.81 -12.30
CA ALA A 89 0.55 -14.58 -13.42
C ALA A 89 -0.75 -13.97 -13.95
N TYR A 90 -1.63 -13.52 -13.05
CA TYR A 90 -2.85 -12.82 -13.42
C TYR A 90 -2.53 -11.47 -14.09
N ALA A 91 -1.67 -10.65 -13.47
CA ALA A 91 -1.25 -9.38 -14.02
C ALA A 91 -0.60 -9.54 -15.42
N ALA A 92 0.29 -10.52 -15.59
CA ALA A 92 0.90 -10.82 -16.89
C ALA A 92 -0.13 -11.21 -17.97
N SER A 93 -1.21 -11.92 -17.58
CA SER A 93 -2.27 -12.30 -18.51
C SER A 93 -3.11 -11.11 -18.99
N LYS A 94 -3.21 -10.05 -18.18
CA LYS A 94 -4.01 -8.84 -18.47
C LYS A 94 -3.21 -7.74 -19.17
N LEU A 95 -1.94 -7.58 -18.78
CA LEU A 95 -1.12 -6.41 -19.09
C LEU A 95 0.05 -6.74 -20.03
N GLY A 96 0.30 -8.02 -20.30
CA GLY A 96 1.49 -8.49 -21.00
C GLY A 96 2.57 -8.98 -20.04
N LEU A 97 3.46 -9.84 -20.55
CA LEU A 97 4.39 -10.60 -19.70
C LEU A 97 5.37 -9.71 -18.92
N SER A 98 5.91 -8.67 -19.56
CA SER A 98 6.95 -7.83 -18.97
C SER A 98 6.33 -6.76 -18.07
N GLU A 99 5.36 -6.04 -18.60
CA GLU A 99 4.64 -4.95 -17.96
C GLU A 99 3.82 -5.46 -16.79
N GLY A 100 3.05 -6.54 -16.98
CA GLY A 100 2.23 -7.12 -15.92
C GLY A 100 3.03 -7.63 -14.73
N ARG A 101 4.26 -8.16 -14.94
CA ARG A 101 5.14 -8.55 -13.82
C ARG A 101 5.65 -7.35 -13.06
N LEU A 102 6.06 -6.29 -13.76
CA LEU A 102 6.55 -5.06 -13.14
C LEU A 102 5.43 -4.35 -12.36
N LEU A 103 4.23 -4.27 -12.95
CA LEU A 103 3.05 -3.66 -12.35
C LEU A 103 2.52 -4.49 -11.18
N SER A 104 2.62 -5.82 -11.24
CA SER A 104 2.32 -6.67 -10.07
C SER A 104 3.26 -6.39 -8.90
N PHE A 105 4.56 -6.21 -9.17
CA PHE A 105 5.53 -5.79 -8.16
C PHE A 105 5.15 -4.42 -7.57
N LEU A 106 4.89 -3.42 -8.42
CA LEU A 106 4.47 -2.09 -7.97
C LEU A 106 3.22 -2.16 -7.08
N TYR A 107 2.24 -2.99 -7.43
CA TYR A 107 1.06 -3.15 -6.58
C TYR A 107 1.40 -3.77 -5.22
N VAL A 108 2.26 -4.78 -5.16
CA VAL A 108 2.70 -5.37 -3.88
C VAL A 108 3.39 -4.32 -3.00
N GLU A 109 4.22 -3.45 -3.59
CA GLU A 109 4.83 -2.33 -2.86
C GLU A 109 3.76 -1.34 -2.35
N ILE A 110 2.77 -0.99 -3.19
CA ILE A 110 1.63 -0.15 -2.80
C ILE A 110 0.82 -0.78 -1.67
N ARG A 111 0.69 -2.11 -1.60
CA ARG A 111 0.03 -2.78 -0.47
C ARG A 111 0.76 -2.60 0.85
N GLY A 112 2.06 -2.29 0.83
CA GLY A 112 2.83 -1.88 2.01
C GLY A 112 2.28 -0.60 2.67
N MET A 113 1.49 0.21 1.94
CA MET A 113 0.80 1.38 2.51
C MET A 113 -0.12 1.05 3.68
N ILE A 114 -0.58 -0.21 3.82
CA ILE A 114 -1.36 -0.62 5.00
C ILE A 114 -0.52 -0.36 6.26
N VAL A 115 0.68 -0.92 6.32
CA VAL A 115 1.58 -0.77 7.48
C VAL A 115 2.00 0.70 7.63
N TYR A 116 2.32 1.37 6.51
CA TYR A 116 2.70 2.79 6.55
C TYR A 116 1.58 3.69 7.11
N ALA A 117 0.31 3.39 6.82
CA ALA A 117 -0.81 4.13 7.39
C ALA A 117 -0.89 3.93 8.92
N TYR A 118 -0.76 2.68 9.39
CA TYR A 118 -0.76 2.35 10.83
C TYR A 118 0.38 3.02 11.60
N GLU A 119 1.56 3.11 10.98
CA GLU A 119 2.74 3.74 11.58
C GLU A 119 2.83 5.26 11.37
N GLY A 120 1.90 5.86 10.61
CA GLY A 120 1.92 7.29 10.31
C GLY A 120 3.04 7.73 9.34
N ARG A 121 3.55 6.81 8.53
CA ARG A 121 4.64 6.98 7.56
C ARG A 121 4.15 7.64 6.27
N MET A 122 3.80 8.92 6.38
CA MET A 122 3.21 9.69 5.28
C MET A 122 4.18 9.88 4.11
N ALA A 123 5.47 10.06 4.35
CA ALA A 123 6.46 10.29 3.29
C ALA A 123 6.60 9.06 2.37
N GLU A 124 6.59 7.87 2.97
CA GLU A 124 6.64 6.58 2.29
C GLU A 124 5.38 6.32 1.47
N MET A 125 4.21 6.66 2.02
CA MET A 125 2.95 6.63 1.26
C MET A 125 3.00 7.60 0.06
N THR A 126 3.46 8.84 0.26
CA THR A 126 3.60 9.84 -0.81
C THR A 126 4.50 9.34 -1.93
N ALA A 127 5.66 8.78 -1.60
CA ALA A 127 6.61 8.29 -2.61
C ALA A 127 6.01 7.20 -3.51
N LEU A 128 5.27 6.26 -2.92
CA LEU A 128 4.57 5.22 -3.68
C LEU A 128 3.42 5.78 -4.53
N MET A 129 2.68 6.77 -4.02
CA MET A 129 1.62 7.45 -4.78
C MET A 129 2.19 8.18 -6.00
N GLU A 130 3.32 8.86 -5.84
CA GLU A 130 4.00 9.55 -6.94
C GLU A 130 4.53 8.57 -7.98
N LEU A 131 5.17 7.47 -7.56
CA LEU A 131 5.61 6.42 -8.49
C LEU A 131 4.42 5.84 -9.25
N PHE A 132 3.29 5.60 -8.58
CA PHE A 132 2.07 5.12 -9.23
C PHE A 132 1.57 6.11 -10.29
N VAL A 133 1.51 7.41 -9.96
CA VAL A 133 1.10 8.47 -10.89
C VAL A 133 2.08 8.60 -12.06
N GLU A 134 3.38 8.50 -11.81
CA GLU A 134 4.41 8.57 -12.84
C GLU A 134 4.27 7.41 -13.84
N VAL A 135 4.16 6.17 -13.35
CA VAL A 135 3.96 4.99 -14.18
C VAL A 135 2.64 5.06 -14.95
N TYR A 136 1.58 5.57 -14.33
CA TYR A 136 0.31 5.86 -15.02
C TYR A 136 0.50 6.84 -16.19
N CYS A 137 1.18 7.96 -15.95
CA CYS A 137 1.44 8.97 -16.99
C CYS A 137 2.23 8.38 -18.16
N MET A 138 3.23 7.53 -17.90
CA MET A 138 3.96 6.82 -18.97
C MET A 138 3.05 5.95 -19.82
N CYS A 139 2.13 5.21 -19.19
CA CYS A 139 1.14 4.41 -19.91
C CYS A 139 0.20 5.29 -20.74
N ALA A 140 -0.34 6.37 -20.14
CA ALA A 140 -1.29 7.28 -20.79
C ALA A 140 -0.67 7.97 -22.02
N SER A 141 0.52 8.56 -21.88
CA SER A 141 1.22 9.22 -22.99
C SER A 141 1.51 8.26 -24.13
N THR A 142 1.86 7.00 -23.83
CA THR A 142 2.18 6.04 -24.89
C THR A 142 0.96 5.58 -25.68
N GLU A 143 -0.23 5.52 -25.06
CA GLU A 143 -1.47 5.21 -25.76
C GLU A 143 -2.03 6.36 -26.61
N GLU A 144 -1.70 7.61 -26.26
CA GLU A 144 -1.94 8.77 -27.12
C GLU A 144 -1.16 8.66 -28.43
N ASP A 145 0.09 8.20 -28.36
CA ASP A 145 0.97 7.97 -29.51
C ASP A 145 0.72 6.63 -30.25
N CYS A 146 -0.36 5.90 -29.91
CA CYS A 146 -0.68 4.56 -30.44
C CYS A 146 0.45 3.52 -30.25
N GLY A 147 1.32 3.73 -29.25
CA GLY A 147 2.42 2.85 -28.89
C GLY A 147 2.04 1.83 -27.81
N LYS A 148 3.01 0.99 -27.44
CA LYS A 148 2.97 0.20 -26.20
C LYS A 148 3.86 0.88 -25.16
N PRO A 149 3.44 0.95 -23.87
CA PRO A 149 4.25 1.53 -22.81
C PRO A 149 5.70 1.04 -22.87
N ASP A 150 6.66 1.96 -22.81
CA ASP A 150 8.08 1.59 -22.82
C ASP A 150 8.45 0.92 -21.50
N TYR A 151 8.50 -0.42 -21.53
CA TYR A 151 8.90 -1.25 -20.39
C TYR A 151 10.21 -0.77 -19.75
N LYS A 152 11.17 -0.29 -20.55
CA LYS A 152 12.46 0.14 -20.02
C LYS A 152 12.31 1.38 -19.14
N GLN A 153 11.53 2.36 -19.58
CA GLN A 153 11.28 3.58 -18.80
C GLN A 153 10.52 3.28 -17.51
N MET A 154 9.47 2.46 -17.57
CA MET A 154 8.74 2.05 -16.37
C MET A 154 9.65 1.31 -15.40
N LYS A 155 10.49 0.39 -15.91
CA LYS A 155 11.44 -0.36 -15.10
C LYS A 155 12.48 0.55 -14.46
N ASP A 156 13.01 1.52 -15.20
CA ASP A 156 14.00 2.46 -14.69
C ASP A 156 13.38 3.33 -13.56
N SER A 157 12.13 3.76 -13.70
CA SER A 157 11.42 4.55 -12.67
C SER A 157 11.23 3.74 -11.39
N VAL A 158 10.77 2.50 -11.51
CA VAL A 158 10.66 1.57 -10.37
C VAL A 158 12.03 1.26 -9.76
N TYR A 159 13.06 1.10 -10.58
CA TYR A 159 14.42 0.84 -10.11
C TYR A 159 14.97 2.01 -9.29
N TRP A 160 14.82 3.24 -9.78
CA TRP A 160 15.27 4.43 -9.06
C TRP A 160 14.50 4.64 -7.76
N TYR A 161 13.17 4.43 -7.77
CA TYR A 161 12.41 4.39 -6.53
C TYR A 161 12.99 3.38 -5.53
N VAL A 162 13.23 2.13 -5.95
CA VAL A 162 13.79 1.11 -5.05
C VAL A 162 15.20 1.45 -4.61
N SER A 163 16.02 2.03 -5.49
CA SER A 163 17.41 2.41 -5.18
C SER A 163 17.45 3.51 -4.13
N ASP A 164 16.71 4.60 -4.36
CA ASP A 164 16.64 5.75 -3.45
C ASP A 164 16.01 5.33 -2.12
N TYR A 165 14.96 4.51 -2.18
CA TYR A 165 14.31 3.99 -0.99
C TYR A 165 15.18 2.99 -0.23
N SER A 166 16.02 2.20 -0.89
CA SER A 166 16.88 1.21 -0.21
C SER A 166 17.92 1.88 0.68
N ASP A 167 18.51 2.99 0.24
CA ASP A 167 19.51 3.71 1.03
C ASP A 167 18.86 4.31 2.29
N ASP A 168 17.70 4.98 2.14
CA ASP A 168 16.98 5.59 3.27
C ASP A 168 16.33 4.53 4.19
N LEU A 169 15.77 3.45 3.62
CA LEU A 169 15.14 2.36 4.37
C LEU A 169 16.18 1.60 5.20
N MET A 170 17.40 1.39 4.70
CA MET A 170 18.44 0.72 5.48
C MET A 170 18.86 1.53 6.68
N GLU A 171 18.99 2.85 6.56
CA GLU A 171 19.24 3.71 7.71
C GLU A 171 18.08 3.61 8.72
N TYR A 172 16.84 3.73 8.25
CA TYR A 172 15.66 3.65 9.11
C TYR A 172 15.54 2.28 9.81
N ARG A 173 15.75 1.18 9.09
CA ARG A 173 15.71 -0.19 9.63
C ARG A 173 16.77 -0.43 10.70
N VAL A 174 17.96 0.12 10.54
CA VAL A 174 19.00 0.06 11.57
C VAL A 174 18.58 0.86 12.80
N ARG A 175 17.93 2.02 12.60
CA ARG A 175 17.37 2.81 13.70
C ARG A 175 16.25 2.06 14.43
N GLU A 176 15.33 1.36 13.74
CA GLU A 176 14.26 0.58 14.40
C GLU A 176 14.79 -0.45 15.41
N LEU A 177 16.02 -0.94 15.24
CA LEU A 177 16.65 -1.91 16.14
C LEU A 177 17.29 -1.27 17.38
N LEU A 178 17.58 0.02 17.34
CA LEU A 178 18.48 0.70 18.30
C LEU A 178 17.87 1.96 18.93
N ASP A 179 16.93 2.60 18.23
CA ASP A 179 16.35 3.90 18.55
C ASP A 179 15.05 3.72 19.35
N PRO A 180 15.04 4.03 20.65
CA PRO A 180 13.85 3.91 21.48
C PRO A 180 12.74 4.89 21.11
N GLU A 181 13.00 5.89 20.26
CA GLU A 181 11.96 6.78 19.73
C GLU A 181 11.11 6.12 18.64
N LEU A 182 11.59 5.04 18.03
CA LEU A 182 10.84 4.23 17.06
C LEU A 182 10.09 3.10 17.79
N ASP A 183 9.14 3.50 18.65
CA ASP A 183 8.52 2.63 19.65
C ASP A 183 7.19 2.00 19.22
N PHE A 184 6.74 2.18 17.98
CA PHE A 184 5.38 1.82 17.52
C PHE A 184 4.89 0.45 18.05
N ALA A 185 5.64 -0.62 17.76
CA ALA A 185 5.29 -1.96 18.19
C ALA A 185 5.40 -2.15 19.72
N THR A 186 6.45 -1.59 20.32
CA THR A 186 6.69 -1.66 21.77
C THR A 186 5.57 -0.97 22.54
N LYS A 187 5.14 0.20 22.08
CA LYS A 187 4.07 0.99 22.69
C LYS A 187 2.74 0.24 22.66
N ILE A 188 2.40 -0.39 21.55
CA ILE A 188 1.19 -1.23 21.46
C ILE A 188 1.23 -2.33 22.53
N ILE A 189 2.34 -3.05 22.67
CA ILE A 189 2.47 -4.14 23.65
C ILE A 189 2.46 -3.62 25.10
N MET A 190 3.18 -2.54 25.38
CA MET A 190 3.37 -2.03 26.74
C MET A 190 2.16 -1.25 27.26
N GLU A 191 1.35 -0.66 26.39
CA GLU A 191 0.19 0.16 26.77
C GLU A 191 -1.16 -0.56 26.60
N SER A 192 -1.19 -1.76 26.01
CA SER A 192 -2.44 -2.54 25.82
C SER A 192 -2.65 -3.61 26.89
N ASP A 193 -3.91 -3.98 27.11
CA ASP A 193 -4.27 -5.19 27.84
C ASP A 193 -4.09 -6.43 26.94
N LEU A 194 -3.07 -7.23 27.21
CA LEU A 194 -2.74 -8.41 26.38
C LEU A 194 -3.75 -9.55 26.51
N THR A 195 -4.66 -9.51 27.49
CA THR A 195 -5.78 -10.45 27.58
C THR A 195 -6.88 -10.14 26.54
N ASP A 196 -6.88 -8.92 25.99
CA ASP A 196 -7.79 -8.47 24.95
C ASP A 196 -7.10 -8.46 23.58
N VAL A 197 -7.32 -9.51 22.78
CA VAL A 197 -6.71 -9.71 21.46
C VAL A 197 -6.95 -8.59 20.44
N ARG A 198 -7.81 -7.61 20.72
CA ARG A 198 -8.00 -6.42 19.87
C ARG A 198 -6.70 -5.63 19.63
N TYR A 199 -5.72 -5.70 20.54
CA TYR A 199 -4.43 -5.03 20.34
C TYR A 199 -3.68 -5.52 19.08
N LEU A 200 -3.90 -6.79 18.66
CA LEU A 200 -3.26 -7.36 17.47
C LEU A 200 -3.59 -6.58 16.20
N TYR A 201 -4.78 -5.99 16.12
CA TYR A 201 -5.24 -5.23 14.95
C TYR A 201 -4.64 -3.82 14.87
N ARG A 202 -3.89 -3.39 15.90
CA ARG A 202 -3.21 -2.09 15.93
C ARG A 202 -1.87 -2.11 15.20
N PHE A 203 -1.33 -3.29 14.88
CA PHE A 203 -0.07 -3.43 14.14
C PHE A 203 -0.20 -3.20 12.63
N GLY A 204 -1.42 -3.20 12.09
CA GLY A 204 -1.65 -3.14 10.64
C GLY A 204 -1.40 -4.43 9.88
N GLU A 205 -0.98 -5.49 10.58
CA GLU A 205 -0.74 -6.81 10.01
C GLU A 205 -2.04 -7.59 9.77
N TYR A 206 -1.99 -8.57 8.86
CA TYR A 206 -3.12 -9.48 8.66
C TYR A 206 -3.23 -10.46 9.85
N VAL A 207 -4.38 -10.45 10.53
CA VAL A 207 -4.61 -11.25 11.73
C VAL A 207 -5.49 -12.44 11.40
N THR A 208 -4.97 -13.66 11.58
CA THR A 208 -5.71 -14.90 11.41
C THR A 208 -6.02 -15.56 12.75
N ASP A 209 -6.74 -16.68 12.71
CA ASP A 209 -6.98 -17.51 13.89
C ASP A 209 -5.67 -17.99 14.55
N ASN A 210 -4.56 -18.08 13.81
CA ASN A 210 -3.28 -18.51 14.37
C ASN A 210 -2.71 -17.46 15.32
N GLU A 211 -2.72 -16.18 14.92
CA GLU A 211 -2.22 -15.08 15.74
C GLU A 211 -3.09 -14.90 17.00
N ILE A 212 -4.42 -15.00 16.84
CA ILE A 212 -5.37 -14.92 17.95
C ILE A 212 -5.11 -16.02 18.98
N LYS A 213 -5.05 -17.29 18.54
CA LYS A 213 -4.83 -18.44 19.44
C LYS A 213 -3.46 -18.39 20.11
N THR A 214 -2.46 -17.88 19.41
CA THR A 214 -1.11 -17.72 19.97
C THR A 214 -1.11 -16.66 21.07
N ALA A 215 -1.77 -15.52 20.85
CA ALA A 215 -1.93 -14.49 21.87
C ALA A 215 -2.70 -15.03 23.10
N GLU A 216 -3.83 -15.72 22.87
CA GLU A 216 -4.62 -16.34 23.95
C GLU A 216 -3.84 -17.38 24.77
N TYR A 217 -2.84 -18.03 24.17
CA TYR A 217 -1.99 -19.00 24.88
C TYR A 217 -0.89 -18.33 25.73
N LEU A 218 -0.43 -17.15 25.32
CA LEU A 218 0.67 -16.43 25.97
C LEU A 218 0.20 -15.51 27.12
N SER A 219 -1.07 -15.13 27.11
CA SER A 219 -1.73 -14.27 28.12
C SER A 219 -2.22 -15.05 29.33
#